data_AF-A0AA38G272-F1
#
_entry.id   AF-A0AA38G272-F1
#
_cell.length_a   1.000
_cell.length_b   1.000
_cell.length_c   1.000
_cell.angle_alpha   90.00
_cell.angle_beta   90.00
_cell.angle_gamma   90.00
#
_symmetry.space_group_name_H-M   'P 1'
#
loop_
_entity.id
_entity.type
_entity.pdbx_description
1 polymer ?
#
loop_
_entity_poly.entity_id
_entity_poly.type
_entity_poly.pdbx_seq_one_letter_code
_entity_poly.pdbx_strand_id
1 'polypeptide(L)'
;MLSTFTRVLTKKQFQNDFLDWGLLCALKKWLKPLPNGCLPHSHIRNAVLKVLQNLPIDIERPERNQQLIDSRLGRVIMFMSMSDEETFEDKRIAEELVSKWSGNWSPNDGDTCCTDRSLVRDFLSQEDQHLLRSYGRELAGGFRKQQVMRFK
;
A
#
# COMPACT_ATOMS: atom_id res chain seq x y z
N MET A 1 14.43 -16.06 1.52
CA MET A 1 13.43 -16.08 0.44
C MET A 1 13.05 -14.68 -0.03
N LEU A 2 12.65 -13.75 0.85
CA LEU A 2 12.31 -12.37 0.46
C LEU A 2 13.47 -11.64 -0.26
N SER A 3 14.71 -11.82 0.21
CA SER A 3 15.92 -11.29 -0.43
C SER A 3 16.17 -11.82 -1.85
N THR A 4 15.75 -13.05 -2.12
CA THR A 4 15.86 -13.65 -3.46
C THR A 4 14.78 -13.09 -4.39
N PHE A 5 13.57 -12.94 -3.86
CA PHE A 5 12.44 -12.36 -4.57
C PHE A 5 12.70 -10.92 -5.00
N THR A 6 13.11 -10.05 -4.07
CA THR A 6 13.45 -8.65 -4.38
C THR A 6 14.56 -8.58 -5.43
N ARG A 7 15.61 -9.40 -5.29
CA ARG A 7 16.71 -9.46 -6.26
C ARG A 7 16.27 -9.86 -7.67
N VAL A 8 15.31 -10.77 -7.82
CA VAL A 8 14.77 -11.16 -9.13
C VAL A 8 13.91 -10.04 -9.71
N LEU A 9 13.06 -9.41 -8.91
CA LEU A 9 12.18 -8.33 -9.35
C LEU A 9 12.91 -7.02 -9.68
N THR A 10 14.11 -6.80 -9.15
CA THR A 10 14.94 -5.65 -9.52
C THR A 10 15.59 -5.81 -10.91
N LYS A 11 15.60 -7.02 -11.50
CA LYS A 11 16.16 -7.23 -12.84
C LYS A 11 15.19 -6.71 -13.90
N LYS A 12 15.55 -5.59 -14.56
CA LYS A 12 14.75 -4.92 -15.60
C LYS A 12 14.17 -5.84 -16.67
N GLN A 13 14.93 -6.85 -17.09
CA GLN A 13 14.51 -7.79 -18.14
C GLN A 13 13.24 -8.58 -17.81
N PHE A 14 12.93 -8.80 -16.52
CA PHE A 14 11.76 -9.58 -16.11
C PHE A 14 10.59 -8.72 -15.61
N GLN A 15 10.82 -7.42 -15.42
CA GLN A 15 9.83 -6.57 -14.77
C GLN A 15 8.53 -6.44 -15.56
N ASN A 16 8.62 -6.34 -16.90
CA ASN A 16 7.43 -6.30 -17.75
C ASN A 16 6.66 -7.63 -17.70
N ASP A 17 7.34 -8.76 -17.85
CA ASP A 17 6.71 -10.09 -17.80
C ASP A 17 5.98 -10.32 -16.48
N PHE A 18 6.60 -9.92 -15.35
CA PHE A 18 5.95 -10.05 -14.05
C PHE A 18 4.72 -9.16 -13.91
N LEU A 19 4.76 -7.93 -14.44
CA LEU A 19 3.58 -7.06 -14.45
C LEU A 19 2.44 -7.70 -15.26
N ASP A 20 2.76 -8.29 -16.41
CA ASP A 20 1.79 -8.96 -17.28
C ASP A 20 1.20 -10.23 -16.64
N TRP A 21 1.96 -10.90 -15.78
CA TRP A 21 1.49 -12.05 -14.99
C TRP A 21 0.73 -11.65 -13.71
N GLY A 22 0.44 -10.36 -13.52
CA GLY A 22 -0.37 -9.90 -12.39
C GLY A 22 0.40 -9.73 -11.09
N LEU A 23 1.70 -9.37 -11.16
CA LEU A 23 2.52 -9.06 -9.98
C LEU A 23 1.84 -8.04 -9.04
N LEU A 24 1.16 -7.02 -9.56
CA LEU A 24 0.48 -6.02 -8.73
C LEU A 24 -0.60 -6.64 -7.83
N CYS A 25 -1.38 -7.57 -8.36
CA CYS A 25 -2.37 -8.34 -7.60
C CYS A 25 -1.71 -9.23 -6.54
N ALA A 26 -0.56 -9.84 -6.86
CA ALA A 26 0.19 -10.64 -5.90
C ALA A 26 0.76 -9.79 -4.75
N LEU A 27 1.32 -8.61 -5.07
CA LEU A 27 1.84 -7.67 -4.08
C LEU A 27 0.72 -7.12 -3.19
N LYS A 28 -0.47 -6.81 -3.74
CA LYS A 28 -1.66 -6.47 -2.92
C LYS A 28 -1.95 -7.55 -1.88
N LYS A 29 -1.94 -8.83 -2.28
CA LYS A 29 -2.21 -9.95 -1.35
C LYS A 29 -1.18 -10.04 -0.22
N TRP A 30 0.08 -9.66 -0.48
CA TRP A 30 1.13 -9.65 0.54
C TRP A 30 0.99 -8.50 1.53
N LEU A 31 0.31 -7.42 1.14
CA LEU A 31 0.02 -6.26 2.00
C LEU A 31 -1.32 -6.38 2.74
N LYS A 32 -2.18 -7.31 2.32
CA LYS A 32 -3.46 -7.58 2.96
C LYS A 32 -3.22 -8.01 4.42
N PRO A 33 -3.92 -7.44 5.42
CA PRO A 33 -3.87 -7.97 6.78
C PRO A 33 -4.29 -9.43 6.83
N LEU A 34 -3.69 -10.11 7.79
CA LEU A 34 -3.92 -11.51 8.09
C LEU A 34 -5.35 -11.70 8.63
N PRO A 35 -5.90 -12.93 8.62
CA PRO A 35 -7.26 -13.19 9.11
C PRO A 35 -7.46 -12.85 10.60
N ASN A 36 -6.38 -12.73 11.37
CA ASN A 36 -6.40 -12.24 12.76
C ASN A 36 -6.47 -10.71 12.87
N GLY A 37 -6.27 -9.99 11.77
CA GLY A 37 -6.34 -8.54 11.66
C GLY A 37 -5.01 -7.80 11.68
N CYS A 38 -3.92 -8.49 12.00
CA CYS A 38 -2.60 -7.90 12.01
C CYS A 38 -2.15 -7.58 10.58
N LEU A 39 -1.40 -6.48 10.44
CA LEU A 39 -0.66 -6.25 9.20
C LEU A 39 0.49 -7.26 9.04
N PRO A 40 0.89 -7.56 7.80
CA PRO A 40 2.12 -8.32 7.55
C PRO A 40 3.31 -7.62 8.19
N HIS A 41 4.33 -8.41 8.56
CA HIS A 41 5.53 -7.92 9.22
C HIS A 41 6.17 -6.74 8.47
N SER A 42 6.64 -5.72 9.20
CA SER A 42 7.18 -4.46 8.65
C SER A 42 8.24 -4.68 7.56
N HIS A 43 9.10 -5.67 7.73
CA HIS A 43 10.11 -6.05 6.74
C HIS A 43 9.51 -6.45 5.37
N ILE A 44 8.35 -7.11 5.34
CA ILE A 44 7.65 -7.47 4.09
C ILE A 44 7.08 -6.20 3.46
N ARG A 45 6.42 -5.37 4.25
CA ARG A 45 5.82 -4.09 3.80
C ARG A 45 6.88 -3.19 3.15
N ASN A 46 8.01 -2.98 3.85
CA ASN A 46 9.17 -2.25 3.34
C ASN A 46 9.73 -2.84 2.04
N ALA A 47 9.89 -4.16 1.96
CA ALA A 47 10.39 -4.82 0.76
C ALA A 47 9.44 -4.64 -0.44
N VAL A 48 8.13 -4.72 -0.22
CA VAL A 48 7.12 -4.49 -1.26
C VAL A 48 7.14 -3.05 -1.75
N LEU A 49 7.19 -2.07 -0.85
CA LEU A 49 7.28 -0.64 -1.20
C LEU A 49 8.52 -0.35 -2.06
N LYS A 50 9.67 -0.90 -1.67
CA LYS A 50 10.92 -0.77 -2.44
C LYS A 50 10.84 -1.44 -3.81
N VAL A 51 10.19 -2.59 -3.92
CA VAL A 51 9.95 -3.24 -5.22
C VAL A 51 9.08 -2.34 -6.10
N LEU A 52 7.97 -1.82 -5.56
CA LEU A 52 7.04 -0.96 -6.29
C LEU A 52 7.71 0.32 -6.81
N GLN A 53 8.59 0.93 -6.01
CA GLN A 53 9.36 2.11 -6.41
C GLN A 53 10.25 1.85 -7.64
N ASN A 54 10.72 0.61 -7.82
CA ASN A 54 11.63 0.20 -8.89
C ASN A 54 10.93 -0.41 -10.12
N LEU A 55 9.61 -0.60 -10.09
CA LEU A 55 8.87 -1.18 -11.22
C LEU A 55 8.57 -0.10 -12.29
N PRO A 56 8.60 -0.47 -13.58
CA PRO A 56 8.30 0.43 -14.69
C PRO A 56 6.78 0.57 -14.88
N ILE A 57 6.09 1.03 -13.84
CA ILE A 57 4.65 1.34 -13.89
C ILE A 57 4.50 2.76 -14.41
N ASP A 58 4.21 2.85 -15.70
CA ASP A 58 4.01 4.08 -16.45
C ASP A 58 2.51 4.33 -16.63
N ILE A 59 1.96 5.30 -15.90
CA ILE A 59 0.52 5.59 -15.90
C ILE A 59 0.03 6.30 -17.17
N GLU A 60 0.95 6.79 -18.00
CA GLU A 60 0.60 7.33 -19.32
C GLU A 60 0.22 6.22 -20.30
N ARG A 61 0.65 4.98 -20.02
CA ARG A 61 0.26 3.79 -20.80
C ARG A 61 -1.08 3.25 -20.31
N PRO A 62 -2.11 3.19 -21.17
CA PRO A 62 -3.44 2.73 -20.78
C PRO A 62 -3.45 1.32 -20.15
N GLU A 63 -2.66 0.38 -20.68
CA GLU A 63 -2.64 -0.99 -20.16
C GLU A 63 -2.07 -1.06 -18.74
N ARG A 64 -1.00 -0.29 -18.47
CA ARG A 64 -0.37 -0.24 -17.14
C ARG A 64 -1.24 0.49 -16.12
N ASN A 65 -1.88 1.58 -16.54
CA ASN A 65 -2.85 2.27 -15.72
C ASN A 65 -4.02 1.35 -15.34
N GLN A 66 -4.59 0.65 -16.33
CA GLN A 66 -5.69 -0.29 -16.09
C GLN A 66 -5.26 -1.42 -15.13
N GLN A 67 -4.07 -2.00 -15.30
CA GLN A 67 -3.56 -3.02 -14.36
C GLN A 67 -3.44 -2.49 -12.91
N LEU A 68 -3.03 -1.23 -12.74
CA LEU A 68 -2.95 -0.61 -11.42
C LEU A 68 -4.35 -0.37 -10.82
N ILE A 69 -5.31 0.08 -11.64
CA ILE A 69 -6.71 0.27 -11.26
C ILE A 69 -7.35 -1.07 -10.86
N ASP A 70 -7.22 -2.09 -11.72
CA ASP A 70 -7.82 -3.42 -11.53
C ASP A 70 -7.26 -4.14 -10.30
N SER A 71 -5.95 -4.03 -10.08
CA SER A 71 -5.31 -4.59 -8.88
C SER A 71 -5.74 -3.87 -7.60
N ARG A 72 -6.28 -2.65 -7.70
CA ARG A 72 -6.62 -1.74 -6.60
C ARG A 72 -5.44 -1.48 -5.65
N LEU A 73 -4.20 -1.67 -6.11
CA LEU A 73 -3.01 -1.57 -5.27
C LEU A 73 -2.77 -0.14 -4.78
N GLY A 74 -3.05 0.86 -5.62
CA GLY A 74 -2.86 2.29 -5.27
C GLY A 74 -3.60 2.69 -3.99
N ARG A 75 -4.80 2.16 -3.75
CA ARG A 75 -5.58 2.42 -2.52
C ARG A 75 -4.92 1.82 -1.27
N VAL A 76 -4.32 0.63 -1.39
CA VAL A 76 -3.59 -0.01 -0.29
C VAL A 76 -2.32 0.78 0.06
N ILE A 77 -1.60 1.29 -0.95
CA ILE A 77 -0.40 2.11 -0.72
C ILE A 77 -0.78 3.46 -0.10
N MET A 78 -1.90 4.07 -0.49
CA MET A 78 -2.44 5.26 0.16
C MET A 78 -2.80 5.01 1.63
N PHE A 79 -3.32 3.84 1.98
CA PHE A 79 -3.53 3.49 3.39
C PHE A 79 -2.21 3.38 4.16
N MET A 80 -1.19 2.77 3.55
CA MET A 80 0.13 2.62 4.17
C MET A 80 0.83 3.95 4.41
N SER A 81 0.71 4.94 3.52
CA SER A 81 1.29 6.27 3.74
C SER A 81 0.73 6.97 4.98
N MET A 82 -0.50 6.61 5.39
CA MET A 82 -1.17 7.21 6.54
C MET A 82 -1.05 6.40 7.84
N SER A 83 -0.53 5.16 7.78
CA SER A 83 -0.50 4.25 8.93
C SER A 83 0.56 4.66 9.96
N ASP A 84 0.20 4.78 11.22
CA ASP A 84 1.14 5.14 12.30
C ASP A 84 2.11 3.99 12.68
N GLU A 85 1.92 2.78 12.14
CA GLU A 85 2.81 1.62 12.32
C GLU A 85 4.01 1.58 11.36
N GLU A 86 4.02 2.42 10.32
CA GLU A 86 5.09 2.45 9.33
C GLU A 86 6.24 3.36 9.73
N THR A 87 7.45 3.01 9.27
CA THR A 87 8.63 3.85 9.44
C THR A 87 8.50 5.14 8.63
N PHE A 88 9.25 6.18 9.00
CA PHE A 88 9.25 7.45 8.28
C PHE A 88 9.63 7.27 6.80
N GLU A 89 10.64 6.46 6.53
CA GLU A 89 11.12 6.14 5.19
C GLU A 89 10.07 5.40 4.36
N ASP A 90 9.37 4.44 4.96
CA ASP A 90 8.31 3.68 4.28
C ASP A 90 7.11 4.56 3.94
N LYS A 91 6.73 5.47 4.84
CA LYS A 91 5.70 6.48 4.57
C LYS A 91 6.09 7.36 3.38
N ARG A 92 7.33 7.86 3.37
CA ARG A 92 7.83 8.71 2.29
C ARG A 92 7.76 8.00 0.94
N ILE A 93 8.18 6.74 0.87
CA ILE A 93 8.09 5.93 -0.37
C ILE A 93 6.63 5.75 -0.78
N ALA A 94 5.73 5.45 0.17
CA ALA A 94 4.31 5.29 -0.12
C ALA A 94 3.68 6.60 -0.63
N GLU A 95 4.01 7.75 -0.06
CA GLU A 95 3.57 9.06 -0.53
C GLU A 95 4.09 9.38 -1.93
N GLU A 96 5.36 9.13 -2.21
CA GLU A 96 5.97 9.27 -3.54
C GLU A 96 5.23 8.41 -4.58
N LEU A 97 4.91 7.15 -4.24
CA LEU A 97 4.16 6.24 -5.11
C LEU A 97 2.72 6.72 -5.35
N VAL A 98 2.03 7.16 -4.30
CA VAL A 98 0.67 7.71 -4.41
C VAL A 98 0.67 8.93 -5.32
N SER A 99 1.58 9.87 -5.10
CA SER A 99 1.73 11.08 -5.92
C SER A 99 2.02 10.73 -7.38
N LYS A 100 2.92 9.77 -7.63
CA LYS A 100 3.26 9.30 -8.97
C LYS A 100 2.05 8.70 -9.70
N TRP A 101 1.16 8.01 -9.00
CA TRP A 101 0.01 7.33 -9.60
C TRP A 101 -1.26 8.17 -9.63
N SER A 102 -1.38 9.18 -8.76
CA SER A 102 -2.57 10.04 -8.67
C SER A 102 -2.72 11.02 -9.85
N GLY A 103 -1.67 11.24 -10.65
CA GLY A 103 -1.67 12.24 -11.74
C GLY A 103 -2.71 12.02 -12.85
N ASN A 104 -3.17 10.78 -13.05
CA ASN A 104 -4.25 10.44 -14.01
C ASN A 104 -5.40 9.70 -13.33
N TRP A 105 -5.45 9.71 -11.99
CA TRP A 105 -6.58 9.19 -11.23
C TRP A 105 -7.73 10.19 -11.37
N SER A 106 -8.48 10.07 -12.46
CA SER A 106 -9.79 10.74 -12.56
C SER A 106 -10.75 9.97 -11.67
N PRO A 107 -11.31 10.58 -10.61
CA PRO A 107 -12.40 9.98 -9.87
C PRO A 107 -13.61 9.98 -10.82
N ASN A 108 -13.90 8.85 -11.45
CA ASN A 108 -15.09 8.70 -12.30
C ASN A 108 -16.38 8.48 -11.51
N ASP A 109 -16.37 8.73 -10.20
CA ASP A 109 -17.54 8.90 -9.36
C ASP A 109 -17.28 10.15 -8.53
N GLY A 110 -18.28 11.03 -8.40
CA GLY A 110 -18.20 12.42 -7.95
C GLY A 110 -17.72 12.70 -6.51
N ASP A 111 -16.61 12.11 -6.09
CA ASP A 111 -16.04 12.26 -4.76
C ASP A 111 -14.71 13.03 -4.83
N THR A 112 -14.80 14.35 -4.98
CA THR A 112 -13.69 15.25 -4.69
C THR A 112 -13.53 15.36 -3.17
N CYS A 113 -12.90 14.37 -2.55
CA CYS A 113 -12.40 14.51 -1.19
C CYS A 113 -11.29 13.51 -0.91
N CYS A 114 -10.03 13.89 -1.15
CA CYS A 114 -8.88 13.02 -0.85
C CYS A 114 -7.79 13.81 -0.12
N THR A 115 -8.09 14.21 1.12
CA THR A 115 -7.10 14.47 2.19
C THR A 115 -7.59 14.07 3.59
N ASP A 116 -8.86 13.64 3.74
CA ASP A 116 -9.44 13.33 5.05
C ASP A 116 -9.23 11.85 5.44
N ARG A 117 -8.60 11.64 6.60
CA ARG A 117 -8.30 10.33 7.24
C ARG A 117 -9.58 9.54 7.57
N SER A 118 -10.73 10.20 7.69
CA SER A 118 -12.04 9.57 7.95
C SER A 118 -12.64 8.89 6.72
N LEU A 119 -12.41 9.43 5.52
CA LEU A 119 -13.01 8.96 4.28
C LEU A 119 -12.25 7.81 3.62
N VAL A 120 -10.96 7.59 3.95
CA VAL A 120 -10.23 6.37 3.57
C VAL A 120 -10.97 5.10 4.02
N ARG A 121 -11.71 5.21 5.13
CA ARG A 121 -12.54 4.13 5.69
C ARG A 121 -13.74 3.77 4.80
N ASP A 122 -14.27 4.76 4.08
CA ASP A 122 -15.38 4.62 3.14
C ASP A 122 -14.89 4.32 1.70
N PHE A 123 -13.63 4.70 1.38
CA PHE A 123 -13.03 4.62 0.04
C PHE A 123 -12.45 3.25 -0.33
N LEU A 124 -12.13 2.40 0.65
CA LEU A 124 -11.79 1.00 0.39
C LEU A 124 -13.10 0.22 0.16
N SER A 125 -13.22 -0.52 -0.95
CA SER A 125 -14.44 -1.30 -1.26
C SER A 125 -14.91 -2.13 -0.06
N GLN A 126 -16.19 -2.52 0.00
CA GLN A 126 -16.70 -3.43 1.05
C GLN A 126 -15.80 -4.68 1.27
N GLU A 127 -15.21 -5.20 0.19
CA GLU A 127 -14.22 -6.28 0.21
C GLU A 127 -12.90 -5.90 0.89
N ASP A 128 -12.54 -4.63 0.98
CA ASP A 128 -11.31 -4.13 1.62
C ASP A 128 -11.63 -3.49 3.00
N GLN A 129 -12.89 -3.18 3.34
CA GLN A 129 -13.31 -2.70 4.67
C GLN A 129 -13.07 -3.73 5.80
N HIS A 130 -13.10 -5.03 5.49
CA HIS A 130 -12.73 -6.06 6.48
C HIS A 130 -11.28 -5.90 6.96
N LEU A 131 -10.38 -5.37 6.11
CA LEU A 131 -8.97 -5.11 6.44
C LEU A 131 -8.84 -4.06 7.53
N LEU A 132 -9.68 -3.02 7.47
CA LEU A 132 -9.73 -1.96 8.48
C LEU A 132 -10.46 -2.40 9.76
N ARG A 133 -11.53 -3.19 9.65
CA ARG A 133 -12.27 -3.72 10.82
C ARG A 133 -11.47 -4.75 11.61
N SER A 134 -10.58 -5.49 10.95
CA SER A 134 -9.68 -6.43 11.61
C SER A 134 -8.52 -5.68 12.29
N TYR A 135 -7.96 -4.66 11.65
CA TYR A 135 -6.90 -3.80 12.19
C TYR A 135 -7.36 -2.90 13.35
N GLY A 136 -8.53 -2.27 13.24
CA GLY A 136 -9.07 -1.36 14.27
C GLY A 136 -9.48 -2.03 15.58
N ARG A 137 -9.78 -3.35 15.56
CA ARG A 137 -10.08 -4.12 16.78
C ARG A 137 -8.83 -4.42 17.62
N GLU A 138 -7.66 -4.47 16.98
CA GLU A 138 -6.38 -4.76 17.64
C GLU A 138 -5.85 -3.53 18.40
N LEU A 139 -5.99 -2.33 17.84
CA LEU A 139 -5.62 -1.07 18.50
C LEU A 139 -6.55 -0.71 19.68
N ALA A 140 -7.83 -1.10 19.63
CA ALA A 140 -8.75 -0.92 20.76
C ALA A 140 -8.42 -1.82 21.96
N GLY A 141 -7.67 -2.91 21.75
CA GLY A 141 -7.28 -3.87 22.79
C GLY A 141 -5.90 -3.61 23.42
N GLY A 142 -5.10 -2.70 22.88
CA GLY A 142 -3.66 -2.73 23.15
C GLY A 142 -2.90 -1.41 23.13
N PHE A 143 -3.44 -0.28 23.59
CA PHE A 143 -2.60 0.88 23.91
C PHE A 143 -3.16 1.68 25.10
N ARG A 144 -2.97 1.14 26.32
CA ARG A 144 -2.91 1.94 27.55
C ARG A 144 -1.46 2.07 28.00
N LYS A 145 -0.99 3.33 27.97
CA LYS A 145 0.16 3.92 28.68
C LYS A 145 1.55 3.44 28.25
N GLN A 146 2.32 4.34 27.61
CA GLN A 146 3.50 4.92 28.25
C GLN A 146 3.91 6.21 27.52
N GLN A 147 3.34 7.35 27.92
CA GLN A 147 4.06 8.63 27.85
C GLN A 147 4.92 8.70 29.10
N VAL A 148 6.24 8.49 29.00
CA VAL A 148 7.24 9.19 29.80
C VAL A 148 8.57 9.08 29.05
N MET A 149 9.06 10.18 28.47
CA MET A 149 10.46 10.57 28.60
C MET A 149 10.57 12.07 28.32
N ARG A 150 10.72 12.78 29.43
CA ARG A 150 11.06 14.19 29.57
C ARG A 150 12.56 14.30 29.30
N PHE A 151 12.98 15.05 28.27
CA PHE A 151 14.38 15.46 28.14
C PHE A 151 14.57 16.85 28.74
N LYS A 152 15.71 16.98 29.43
CA LYS A 152 16.10 18.00 30.42
C LYS A 152 16.18 19.41 29.88
#